data_AF-A0A523XLE1-F1
#
_entry.id   AF-A0A523XLE1-F1
#
_cell.length_a   1.000
_cell.length_b   1.000
_cell.length_c   1.000
_cell.angle_alpha   90.00
_cell.angle_beta   90.00
_cell.angle_gamma   90.00
#
_symmetry.space_group_name_H-M   'P 1'
#
loop_
_entity.id
_entity.type
_entity.pdbx_description
1 polymer ?
#
loop_
_entity_poly.entity_id
_entity_poly.type
_entity_poly.pdbx_seq_one_letter_code
_entity_poly.pdbx_strand_id
1 'polypeptide(L)'
;MLKLLAKVKKTRRLDSFRGEDSLLRSRVHCYVAIKSAARSTMKLPKGLKGKSVRVLRTYIHPWEIKPGDLIVLDTNESRAAVKKHVRTSVGKRAEVVFGSKNVTVGDFNSDGLKEYAIENAFLRSIISPDYGARILELWNLGTDKNELYGGNSYEPGGYIEIGGVEESLSRIGSPGDLWNASYRKRDVAGSDLGFEHNLKKKEGLKEVKSFFVLPDAPVLCQFSTFEYKPKKPKKKKRKIPETELEYVPRIFFAIGG
;
A
#
# COMPACT_ATOMS: atom_id res chain seq x y z
N MET A 1 -1.62 -0.28 -3.32
CA MET A 1 -1.01 -0.15 -4.64
C MET A 1 -0.81 1.32 -4.97
N LEU A 2 0.24 1.67 -5.71
CA LEU A 2 0.53 3.08 -5.93
C LEU A 2 -0.54 3.71 -6.82
N LYS A 3 -1.17 4.79 -6.35
CA LYS A 3 -1.99 5.69 -7.18
C LYS A 3 -1.28 7.00 -7.38
N LEU A 4 -1.37 7.54 -8.59
CA LEU A 4 -0.68 8.74 -8.99
C LEU A 4 -1.63 9.93 -9.03
N LEU A 5 -1.20 11.05 -8.45
CA LEU A 5 -1.84 12.35 -8.67
C LEU A 5 -1.22 12.98 -9.91
N ALA A 6 -2.06 13.36 -10.87
CA ALA A 6 -1.61 13.95 -12.12
C ALA A 6 -2.36 15.25 -12.42
N LYS A 7 -1.65 16.22 -12.98
CA LYS A 7 -2.22 17.49 -13.45
C LYS A 7 -2.59 17.37 -14.92
N VAL A 8 -3.83 17.67 -15.26
CA VAL A 8 -4.32 17.71 -16.65
C VAL A 8 -3.61 18.83 -17.40
N LYS A 9 -2.95 18.47 -18.50
CA LYS A 9 -2.25 19.40 -19.40
C LYS A 9 -3.09 19.74 -20.61
N LYS A 10 -3.75 18.75 -21.18
CA LYS A 10 -4.58 18.89 -22.36
C LYS A 10 -5.66 17.82 -22.34
N THR A 11 -6.85 18.17 -22.82
CA THR A 11 -7.92 17.22 -23.08
C THR A 11 -8.23 17.18 -24.57
N ARG A 12 -8.69 16.03 -25.04
CA ARG A 12 -9.25 15.84 -26.38
C ARG A 12 -10.54 15.06 -26.23
N ARG A 13 -11.67 15.70 -26.54
CA ARG A 13 -12.97 15.03 -26.57
C ARG A 13 -13.00 14.01 -27.70
N LEU A 14 -13.54 12.84 -27.40
CA LEU A 14 -13.74 11.76 -28.36
C LEU A 14 -15.18 11.81 -28.85
N ASP A 15 -16.12 11.62 -27.93
CA ASP A 15 -17.54 11.61 -28.21
C ASP A 15 -18.37 12.01 -26.99
N SER A 16 -19.67 12.14 -27.22
CA SER A 16 -20.68 12.38 -26.19
C SER A 16 -21.82 11.39 -26.38
N PHE A 17 -22.35 10.88 -25.27
CA PHE A 17 -23.41 9.88 -25.25
C PHE A 17 -24.32 10.09 -24.03
N ARG A 18 -25.56 9.63 -24.09
CA ARG A 18 -26.46 9.57 -22.93
C ARG A 18 -26.37 8.18 -22.32
N GLY A 19 -26.24 8.11 -21.00
CA GLY A 19 -26.34 6.82 -20.29
C GLY A 19 -27.81 6.44 -20.06
N GLU A 20 -28.02 5.28 -19.44
CA GLU A 20 -29.36 4.75 -19.11
C GLU A 20 -30.16 5.69 -18.20
N ASP A 21 -29.47 6.42 -17.32
CA ASP A 21 -30.04 7.48 -16.47
C ASP A 21 -30.31 8.80 -17.21
N SER A 22 -30.25 8.80 -18.55
CA SER A 22 -30.40 9.96 -19.43
C SER A 22 -29.36 11.10 -19.24
N LEU A 23 -28.37 10.92 -18.35
CA LEU A 23 -27.34 11.92 -18.12
C LEU A 23 -26.36 11.96 -19.30
N LEU A 24 -26.11 13.18 -19.80
CA LEU A 24 -25.14 13.40 -20.86
C LEU A 24 -23.72 13.20 -20.30
N ARG A 25 -22.97 12.35 -20.98
CA ARG A 25 -21.57 12.03 -20.67
C ARG A 25 -20.69 12.31 -21.87
N SER A 26 -19.43 12.60 -21.63
CA SER A 26 -18.42 12.70 -22.69
C SER A 26 -17.19 11.88 -22.34
N ARG A 27 -16.65 11.15 -23.33
CA ARG A 27 -15.35 10.50 -23.20
C ARG A 27 -14.26 11.43 -23.69
N VAL A 28 -13.18 11.51 -22.94
CA VAL A 28 -12.05 12.39 -23.22
C VAL A 28 -10.73 11.65 -23.03
N HIS A 29 -9.80 11.90 -23.94
CA HIS A 29 -8.39 11.65 -23.65
C HIS A 29 -7.81 12.81 -22.86
N CYS A 30 -7.31 12.53 -21.66
CA CYS A 30 -6.56 13.47 -20.85
C CYS A 30 -5.07 13.16 -21.00
N TYR A 31 -4.29 14.15 -21.45
CA TYR A 31 -2.85 14.15 -21.34
C TYR A 31 -2.50 14.80 -20.00
N VAL A 32 -1.91 14.01 -19.10
CA VAL A 32 -1.66 14.44 -17.72
C VAL A 32 -0.20 14.31 -17.37
N ALA A 33 0.31 15.23 -16.56
CA ALA A 33 1.66 15.21 -16.03
C ALA A 33 1.65 14.77 -14.56
N ILE A 34 2.40 13.72 -14.24
CA ILE A 34 2.46 13.14 -12.90
C ILE A 34 3.07 14.15 -11.92
N LYS A 35 2.41 14.38 -10.80
CA LYS A 35 2.82 15.36 -9.77
C LYS A 35 3.43 14.69 -8.54
N SER A 36 2.73 13.70 -8.01
CA SER A 36 3.08 12.99 -6.78
C SER A 36 2.36 11.65 -6.74
N ALA A 37 2.61 10.87 -5.69
CA ALA A 37 1.63 9.88 -5.28
C ALA A 37 0.33 10.62 -4.88
N ALA A 38 -0.82 9.99 -5.09
CA ALA A 38 -2.12 10.49 -4.66
C ALA A 38 -2.20 10.62 -3.14
N ARG A 39 -1.47 9.75 -2.43
CA ARG A 39 -1.30 9.79 -0.98
C ARG A 39 0.00 10.49 -0.61
N SER A 40 -0.07 11.41 0.34
CA SER A 40 1.09 12.16 0.82
C SER A 40 2.08 11.32 1.63
N THR A 41 1.62 10.23 2.26
CA THR A 41 2.48 9.30 3.01
C THR A 41 3.31 8.40 2.10
N MET A 42 2.89 8.24 0.84
CA MET A 42 3.54 7.35 -0.12
C MET A 42 4.66 8.05 -0.88
N LYS A 43 5.73 7.29 -1.13
CA LYS A 43 6.82 7.75 -1.98
C LYS A 43 6.46 7.57 -3.45
N LEU A 44 6.74 8.60 -4.24
CA LEU A 44 6.69 8.50 -5.69
C LEU A 44 7.97 7.80 -6.20
N PRO A 45 7.86 6.77 -7.06
CA PRO A 45 9.01 6.16 -7.70
C PRO A 45 9.89 7.19 -8.41
N LYS A 46 11.22 7.02 -8.29
CA LYS A 46 12.20 7.91 -8.91
C LYS A 46 12.00 7.92 -10.43
N GLY A 47 12.08 9.10 -11.04
CA GLY A 47 11.91 9.28 -12.49
C GLY A 47 10.48 9.45 -12.98
N LEU A 48 9.47 9.29 -12.10
CA LEU A 48 8.06 9.42 -12.49
C LEU A 48 7.55 10.87 -12.47
N LYS A 49 8.12 11.73 -11.61
CA LYS A 49 7.67 13.12 -11.44
C LYS A 49 7.81 13.90 -12.75
N GLY A 50 6.73 14.58 -13.15
CA GLY A 50 6.66 15.39 -14.35
C GLY A 50 6.46 14.60 -15.65
N LYS A 51 6.52 13.26 -15.62
CA LYS A 51 6.28 12.44 -16.82
C LYS A 51 4.82 12.52 -17.25
N SER A 52 4.63 12.54 -18.57
CA SER A 52 3.31 12.63 -19.18
C SER A 52 2.75 11.25 -19.51
N VAL A 53 1.47 11.07 -19.21
CA VAL A 53 0.70 9.87 -19.57
C VAL A 53 -0.64 10.28 -20.17
N ARG A 54 -1.18 9.44 -21.05
CA ARG A 54 -2.49 9.62 -21.66
C ARG A 54 -3.46 8.66 -21.01
N VAL A 55 -4.57 9.18 -20.50
CA VAL A 55 -5.64 8.39 -19.87
C VAL A 55 -6.98 8.68 -20.50
N LEU A 56 -7.89 7.72 -20.42
CA LEU A 56 -9.27 7.86 -20.89
C LEU A 56 -10.17 8.15 -19.68
N ARG A 57 -11.00 9.17 -19.78
CA ARG A 57 -11.95 9.54 -18.73
C ARG A 57 -13.32 9.74 -19.33
N THR A 58 -14.33 9.45 -18.52
CA THR A 58 -15.71 9.83 -18.79
C THR A 58 -16.13 10.78 -17.68
N TYR A 59 -16.74 11.90 -18.06
CA TYR A 59 -17.38 12.79 -17.10
C TYR A 59 -18.85 12.99 -17.48
N ILE A 60 -19.66 13.30 -16.48
CA ILE A 60 -21.06 13.71 -16.65
C ILE A 60 -21.10 15.23 -16.73
N HIS A 61 -21.88 15.81 -17.64
CA HIS A 61 -22.06 17.26 -17.71
C HIS A 61 -22.81 17.76 -16.47
N PRO A 62 -22.35 18.83 -15.78
CA PRO A 62 -21.38 19.83 -16.23
C PRO A 62 -19.91 19.64 -15.74
N TRP A 63 -19.56 18.50 -15.16
CA TRP A 63 -18.24 18.25 -14.54
C TRP A 63 -17.12 17.96 -15.55
N GLU A 64 -17.00 18.80 -16.56
CA GLU A 64 -15.96 18.68 -17.57
C GLU A 64 -14.55 18.79 -16.97
N ILE A 65 -13.68 17.87 -17.38
CA ILE A 65 -12.27 17.85 -17.01
C ILE A 65 -11.52 18.88 -17.85
N LYS A 66 -10.89 19.85 -17.19
CA LYS A 66 -10.21 21.00 -17.83
C LYS A 66 -8.69 20.95 -17.64
N PRO A 67 -7.91 21.56 -18.55
CA PRO A 67 -6.49 21.80 -18.31
C PRO A 67 -6.30 22.58 -17.00
N GLY A 68 -5.43 22.07 -16.13
CA GLY A 68 -5.26 22.62 -14.78
C GLY A 68 -5.70 21.68 -13.67
N ASP A 69 -6.73 20.87 -13.93
CA ASP A 69 -7.34 20.00 -12.92
C ASP A 69 -6.37 18.93 -12.43
N LEU A 70 -6.60 18.48 -11.20
CA LEU A 70 -5.92 17.33 -10.62
C LEU A 70 -6.83 16.12 -10.73
N ILE A 71 -6.28 15.02 -11.23
CA ILE A 71 -6.97 13.73 -11.27
C ILE A 71 -6.11 12.67 -10.59
N VAL A 72 -6.77 11.72 -9.96
CA VAL A 72 -6.13 10.49 -9.48
C VAL A 72 -6.20 9.45 -10.60
N LEU A 73 -5.05 8.86 -10.92
CA LEU A 73 -4.98 7.73 -11.83
C LEU A 73 -5.45 6.48 -11.10
N ASP A 74 -6.20 5.63 -11.80
CA ASP A 74 -6.56 4.35 -11.24
C ASP A 74 -5.32 3.43 -11.12
N THR A 75 -5.55 2.25 -10.58
CA THR A 75 -4.51 1.25 -10.34
C THR A 75 -3.81 0.81 -11.63
N ASN A 76 -4.56 0.53 -12.69
CA ASN A 76 -4.04 0.04 -13.96
C ASN A 76 -3.31 1.14 -14.72
N GLU A 77 -3.83 2.36 -14.68
CA GLU A 77 -3.20 3.54 -15.26
C GLU A 77 -1.90 3.91 -14.56
N SER A 78 -1.87 3.80 -13.23
CA SER A 78 -0.67 4.02 -12.43
C SER A 78 0.40 2.98 -12.75
N ARG A 79 0.04 1.69 -12.82
CA ARG A 79 0.94 0.61 -13.26
C ARG A 79 1.47 0.85 -14.67
N ALA A 80 0.60 1.20 -15.62
CA ALA A 80 1.01 1.49 -16.99
C ALA A 80 1.97 2.68 -17.07
N ALA A 81 1.73 3.72 -16.26
CA ALA A 81 2.62 4.87 -16.13
C ALA A 81 4.00 4.47 -15.58
N VAL A 82 4.03 3.68 -14.52
CA VAL A 82 5.26 3.15 -13.92
C VAL A 82 6.03 2.30 -14.91
N LYS A 83 5.39 1.28 -15.50
CA LYS A 83 6.02 0.38 -16.48
C LYS A 83 6.64 1.12 -17.66
N LYS A 84 6.02 2.22 -18.10
CA LYS A 84 6.52 3.05 -19.20
C LYS A 84 7.75 3.88 -18.82
N HIS A 85 7.82 4.40 -17.60
CA HIS A 85 8.77 5.46 -17.23
C HIS A 85 9.81 5.05 -16.18
N VAL A 86 9.60 3.92 -15.51
CA VAL A 86 10.47 3.38 -14.46
C VAL A 86 10.92 2.00 -14.92
N ARG A 87 12.24 1.77 -14.90
CA ARG A 87 12.78 0.43 -15.06
C ARG A 87 12.52 -0.34 -13.77
N THR A 88 11.53 -1.22 -13.79
CA THR A 88 11.25 -2.13 -12.69
C THR A 88 11.99 -3.44 -12.95
N SER A 89 12.70 -3.92 -11.94
CA SER A 89 13.11 -5.32 -11.90
C SER A 89 11.93 -6.07 -11.29
N VAL A 90 11.14 -6.75 -12.13
CA VAL A 90 10.17 -7.72 -11.59
C VAL A 90 10.96 -8.68 -10.71
N GLY A 91 10.56 -8.83 -9.45
CA GLY A 91 11.15 -9.87 -8.61
C GLY A 91 10.99 -11.18 -9.37
N LYS A 92 12.08 -11.76 -9.87
CA LYS A 92 11.99 -13.11 -10.43
C LYS A 92 11.41 -13.99 -9.31
N ARG A 93 10.39 -14.80 -9.63
CA ARG A 93 10.03 -15.96 -8.80
C ARG A 93 11.35 -16.65 -8.49
N ALA A 94 11.82 -16.58 -7.25
CA ALA A 94 12.93 -17.41 -6.85
C ALA A 94 12.38 -18.85 -6.94
N GLU A 95 13.13 -19.75 -7.58
CA GLU A 95 12.92 -21.16 -7.32
C GLU A 95 13.22 -21.36 -5.83
N VAL A 96 12.25 -21.90 -5.10
CA VAL A 96 12.39 -22.20 -3.67
C VAL A 96 13.46 -23.28 -3.54
N VAL A 97 14.69 -22.89 -3.23
CA VAL A 97 15.74 -23.83 -2.82
C VAL A 97 15.58 -24.02 -1.32
N PHE A 98 15.12 -25.20 -0.92
CA PHE A 98 15.00 -25.60 0.49
C PHE A 98 16.30 -25.29 1.25
N GLY A 99 16.21 -24.49 2.31
CA GLY A 99 17.31 -24.28 3.26
C GLY A 99 18.10 -22.96 3.16
N SER A 100 17.79 -22.05 2.24
CA SER A 100 18.42 -20.72 2.20
C SER A 100 17.37 -19.60 2.21
N LYS A 101 17.48 -18.68 3.18
CA LYS A 101 16.64 -17.47 3.42
C LYS A 101 15.38 -17.38 2.54
N ASN A 102 14.24 -17.72 3.16
CA ASN A 102 12.87 -17.71 2.63
C ASN A 102 12.35 -16.35 2.13
N VAL A 103 13.21 -15.34 1.90
CA VAL A 103 12.82 -13.96 1.62
C VAL A 103 13.38 -13.47 0.30
N THR A 104 12.50 -13.20 -0.65
CA THR A 104 12.82 -12.58 -1.94
C THR A 104 12.36 -11.12 -1.97
N VAL A 105 13.11 -10.22 -2.61
CA VAL A 105 12.76 -8.80 -2.72
C VAL A 105 12.55 -8.42 -4.18
N GLY A 106 11.44 -7.75 -4.48
CA GLY A 106 11.10 -7.36 -5.85
C GLY A 106 9.91 -6.45 -5.94
N ASP A 107 9.64 -5.90 -7.13
CA ASP A 107 8.38 -5.21 -7.44
C ASP A 107 7.38 -6.23 -7.98
N PHE A 108 6.58 -6.80 -7.08
CA PHE A 108 5.70 -7.93 -7.40
C PHE A 108 4.37 -7.46 -7.99
N ASN A 109 3.92 -6.26 -7.61
CA ASN A 109 2.65 -5.70 -8.09
C ASN A 109 2.80 -4.71 -9.26
N SER A 110 4.04 -4.47 -9.73
CA SER A 110 4.41 -3.57 -10.82
C SER A 110 4.06 -2.10 -10.59
N ASP A 111 4.14 -1.64 -9.35
CA ASP A 111 3.85 -0.26 -8.96
C ASP A 111 5.11 0.59 -8.72
N GLY A 112 6.30 -0.01 -8.89
CA GLY A 112 7.59 0.65 -8.82
C GLY A 112 8.14 0.75 -7.40
N LEU A 113 7.45 0.18 -6.41
CA LEU A 113 7.91 -0.01 -5.05
C LEU A 113 8.40 -1.46 -4.87
N LYS A 114 9.18 -1.70 -3.80
CA LYS A 114 9.71 -3.03 -3.53
C LYS A 114 8.91 -3.68 -2.41
N GLU A 115 8.39 -4.87 -2.68
CA GLU A 115 7.83 -5.78 -1.70
C GLU A 115 8.81 -6.91 -1.35
N TYR A 116 8.44 -7.66 -0.31
CA TYR A 116 9.17 -8.79 0.23
C TYR A 116 8.26 -10.01 0.15
N ALA A 117 8.66 -11.02 -0.62
CA ALA A 117 8.02 -12.33 -0.61
C ALA A 117 8.66 -13.17 0.51
N ILE A 118 7.85 -13.73 1.40
CA ILE A 118 8.25 -14.76 2.35
C ILE A 118 7.55 -16.08 2.01
N GLU A 119 8.26 -17.19 1.95
CA GLU A 119 7.70 -18.46 1.46
C GLU A 119 8.25 -19.71 2.13
N ASN A 120 7.45 -20.77 2.13
CA ASN A 120 7.85 -22.13 2.46
C ASN A 120 7.28 -23.10 1.40
N ALA A 121 7.31 -24.40 1.66
CA ALA A 121 6.80 -25.40 0.71
C ALA A 121 5.28 -25.30 0.43
N PHE A 122 4.51 -24.63 1.29
CA PHE A 122 3.05 -24.65 1.27
C PHE A 122 2.43 -23.31 0.88
N LEU A 123 3.07 -22.20 1.26
CA LEU A 123 2.55 -20.86 1.07
C LEU A 123 3.61 -19.85 0.67
N ARG A 124 3.14 -18.75 0.08
CA ARG A 124 3.95 -17.56 -0.21
C ARG A 124 3.16 -16.30 0.13
N SER A 125 3.74 -15.41 0.90
CA SER A 125 3.14 -14.14 1.27
C SER A 125 3.93 -12.97 0.70
N ILE A 126 3.24 -11.98 0.15
CA ILE A 126 3.84 -10.72 -0.34
C ILE A 126 3.59 -9.62 0.69
N ILE A 127 4.65 -9.08 1.26
CA ILE A 127 4.61 -8.05 2.31
C ILE A 127 5.14 -6.74 1.76
N SER A 128 4.39 -5.65 1.94
CA SER A 128 4.80 -4.34 1.42
C SER A 128 5.09 -3.32 2.52
N PRO A 129 6.36 -2.93 2.73
CA PRO A 129 6.74 -1.96 3.75
C PRO A 129 6.18 -0.56 3.50
N ASP A 130 5.88 -0.21 2.25
CA ASP A 130 5.32 1.10 1.90
C ASP A 130 3.81 1.22 2.18
N TYR A 131 3.16 0.12 2.59
CA TYR A 131 1.77 0.09 3.04
C TYR A 131 1.65 -0.59 4.41
N GLY A 132 2.30 -0.04 5.42
CA GLY A 132 2.13 -0.53 6.79
C GLY A 132 2.85 -1.83 7.09
N ALA A 133 3.80 -2.24 6.24
CA ALA A 133 4.34 -3.61 6.25
C ALA A 133 3.22 -4.67 6.23
N ARG A 134 2.14 -4.41 5.47
CA ARG A 134 0.98 -5.31 5.37
C ARG A 134 1.29 -6.53 4.50
N ILE A 135 0.61 -7.62 4.82
CA ILE A 135 0.45 -8.78 3.94
C ILE A 135 -0.52 -8.38 2.81
N LEU A 136 -0.02 -8.20 1.60
CA LEU A 136 -0.78 -7.86 0.39
C LEU A 136 -1.46 -9.07 -0.23
N GLU A 137 -0.73 -10.18 -0.28
CA GLU A 137 -1.13 -11.41 -0.95
C GLU A 137 -0.70 -12.59 -0.07
N LEU A 138 -1.52 -13.63 -0.01
CA LEU A 138 -1.20 -14.89 0.65
C LEU A 138 -1.58 -16.02 -0.29
N TRP A 139 -0.59 -16.58 -0.96
CA TRP A 139 -0.76 -17.64 -1.92
C TRP A 139 -0.67 -19.00 -1.23
N ASN A 140 -1.69 -19.82 -1.43
CA ASN A 140 -1.64 -21.25 -1.19
C ASN A 140 -1.00 -21.93 -2.41
N LEU A 141 0.21 -22.48 -2.22
CA LEU A 141 0.98 -23.08 -3.32
C LEU A 141 0.43 -24.44 -3.74
N GLY A 142 -0.31 -25.13 -2.87
CA GLY A 142 -0.98 -26.39 -3.22
C GLY A 142 -2.17 -26.21 -4.16
N THR A 143 -2.82 -25.03 -4.13
CA THR A 143 -4.00 -24.74 -4.96
C THR A 143 -3.78 -23.62 -5.99
N ASP A 144 -2.62 -22.97 -5.97
CA ASP A 144 -2.29 -21.75 -6.74
C ASP A 144 -3.35 -20.64 -6.58
N LYS A 145 -3.93 -20.51 -5.39
CA LYS A 145 -4.94 -19.49 -5.07
C LYS A 145 -4.35 -18.42 -4.15
N ASN A 146 -4.69 -17.17 -4.41
CA ASN A 146 -4.45 -16.09 -3.46
C ASN A 146 -5.64 -16.02 -2.50
N GLU A 147 -5.38 -16.37 -1.24
CA GLU A 147 -6.36 -16.42 -0.15
C GLU A 147 -6.69 -15.02 0.39
N LEU A 148 -5.95 -13.99 -0.02
CA LEU A 148 -6.24 -12.60 0.31
C LEU A 148 -6.77 -11.85 -0.92
N TYR A 149 -7.92 -11.22 -0.74
CA TYR A 149 -8.43 -10.26 -1.70
C TYR A 149 -7.60 -8.97 -1.64
N GLY A 150 -6.85 -8.68 -2.71
CA GLY A 150 -6.08 -7.44 -2.86
C GLY A 150 -6.80 -6.41 -3.72
N GLY A 151 -7.10 -5.22 -3.17
CA GLY A 151 -7.21 -4.01 -4.00
C GLY A 151 -8.59 -3.40 -4.20
N ASN A 152 -9.48 -3.40 -3.20
CA ASN A 152 -10.67 -2.55 -3.26
C ASN A 152 -10.38 -1.15 -2.66
N SER A 153 -11.18 -0.17 -3.05
CA SER A 153 -11.16 1.20 -2.51
C SER A 153 -12.44 1.50 -1.75
N TYR A 154 -12.32 2.12 -0.58
CA TYR A 154 -13.47 2.63 0.18
C TYR A 154 -13.31 4.13 0.41
N GLU A 155 -14.41 4.87 0.30
CA GLU A 155 -14.50 6.30 0.67
C GLU A 155 -15.71 6.49 1.58
N PRO A 156 -15.48 7.05 2.78
CA PRO A 156 -15.97 8.40 3.01
C PRO A 156 -14.90 9.26 3.68
N GLY A 157 -14.57 10.39 3.04
CA GLY A 157 -13.64 11.40 3.55
C GLY A 157 -12.20 11.31 3.02
N GLY A 158 -11.89 10.33 2.16
CA GLY A 158 -10.61 10.20 1.47
C GLY A 158 -10.34 8.77 0.98
N TYR A 159 -9.30 8.61 0.15
CA TYR A 159 -8.99 7.33 -0.48
C TYR A 159 -8.42 6.32 0.53
N ILE A 160 -9.17 5.28 0.91
CA ILE A 160 -8.66 4.12 1.68
C ILE A 160 -8.52 2.91 0.74
N GLU A 161 -7.42 2.16 0.87
CA GLU A 161 -7.20 0.92 0.14
C GLU A 161 -7.45 -0.23 1.10
N ILE A 162 -8.44 -1.04 0.76
CA ILE A 162 -8.84 -2.23 1.50
C ILE A 162 -8.30 -3.49 0.81
N GLY A 163 -8.01 -4.51 1.62
CA GLY A 163 -7.36 -5.76 1.20
C GLY A 163 -6.06 -6.03 1.95
N GLY A 164 -5.78 -7.31 2.21
CA GLY A 164 -4.75 -7.74 3.13
C GLY A 164 -5.21 -7.81 4.60
N VAL A 165 -4.27 -8.06 5.53
CA VAL A 165 -4.56 -8.23 6.97
C VAL A 165 -4.39 -6.91 7.74
N GLU A 166 -5.50 -6.29 8.19
CA GLU A 166 -5.52 -4.98 8.89
C GLU A 166 -5.09 -4.96 10.36
N GLU A 167 -4.40 -3.89 10.76
CA GLU A 167 -4.11 -3.56 12.17
C GLU A 167 -4.49 -2.11 12.49
N SER A 168 -5.24 -1.89 13.57
CA SER A 168 -5.76 -0.58 13.97
C SER A 168 -5.52 -0.28 15.46
N LEU A 169 -5.23 0.97 15.82
CA LEU A 169 -5.23 1.46 17.21
C LEU A 169 -6.47 2.36 17.41
N SER A 170 -7.37 2.00 18.34
CA SER A 170 -8.63 2.73 18.55
C SER A 170 -8.47 4.08 19.26
N ARG A 171 -9.48 4.93 19.09
CA ARG A 171 -9.67 6.34 19.50
C ARG A 171 -8.70 7.41 18.98
N ILE A 172 -7.57 7.08 18.36
CA ILE A 172 -6.65 8.07 17.72
C ILE A 172 -6.33 7.75 16.25
N GLY A 173 -6.61 6.54 15.77
CA GLY A 173 -6.38 6.13 14.39
C GLY A 173 -7.68 5.95 13.60
N SER A 174 -7.90 6.82 12.60
CA SER A 174 -8.60 6.38 11.38
C SER A 174 -7.81 5.19 10.79
N PRO A 175 -8.45 4.22 10.09
CA PRO A 175 -7.87 3.11 9.30
C PRO A 175 -6.72 3.47 8.31
N GLY A 176 -5.70 4.19 8.78
CA GLY A 176 -5.01 5.17 7.96
C GLY A 176 -3.53 5.28 8.30
N ASP A 177 -3.17 5.52 9.56
CA ASP A 177 -1.82 5.95 9.88
C ASP A 177 -0.79 4.81 9.85
N LEU A 178 -1.03 3.72 10.59
CA LEU A 178 -0.15 2.54 10.56
C LEU A 178 -0.30 1.77 9.25
N TRP A 179 -1.55 1.63 8.78
CA TRP A 179 -1.91 0.93 7.55
C TRP A 179 -1.27 1.50 6.28
N ASN A 180 -1.04 2.82 6.25
CA ASN A 180 -0.46 3.51 5.09
C ASN A 180 0.90 4.16 5.40
N ALA A 181 1.54 3.76 6.49
CA ALA A 181 2.86 4.22 6.85
C ALA A 181 3.94 3.46 6.08
N SER A 182 5.04 4.15 5.75
CA SER A 182 6.25 3.46 5.28
C SER A 182 7.05 2.93 6.47
N TYR A 183 7.38 1.65 6.43
CA TYR A 183 8.23 0.98 7.40
C TYR A 183 9.64 0.84 6.83
N ARG A 184 10.61 0.78 7.72
CA ARG A 184 12.01 0.47 7.38
C ARG A 184 12.30 -0.95 7.76
N LYS A 185 13.06 -1.66 6.92
CA LYS A 185 13.54 -3.01 7.27
C LYS A 185 14.36 -2.95 8.57
N ARG A 186 14.12 -3.91 9.45
CA ARG A 186 14.84 -4.11 10.71
C ARG A 186 15.05 -5.60 10.93
N ASP A 187 16.26 -5.97 11.34
CA ASP A 187 16.51 -7.34 11.77
C ASP A 187 15.89 -7.56 13.16
N VAL A 188 15.05 -8.59 13.28
CA VAL A 188 14.40 -9.00 14.53
C VAL A 188 14.82 -10.44 14.80
N ALA A 189 15.38 -10.70 15.98
CA ALA A 189 15.89 -12.02 16.34
C ALA A 189 14.77 -13.07 16.29
N GLY A 190 15.05 -14.23 15.69
CA GLY A 190 14.08 -15.31 15.55
C GLY A 190 13.00 -15.08 14.49
N SER A 191 13.11 -14.04 13.67
CA SER A 191 12.21 -13.79 12.54
C SER A 191 12.90 -13.95 11.19
N ASP A 192 12.14 -14.31 10.16
CA ASP A 192 12.62 -14.33 8.77
C ASP A 192 12.67 -12.91 8.17
N LEU A 193 11.74 -12.04 8.61
CA LEU A 193 11.62 -10.69 8.11
C LEU A 193 11.09 -9.74 9.19
N GLY A 194 11.67 -8.53 9.28
CA GLY A 194 11.26 -7.53 10.25
C GLY A 194 11.23 -6.11 9.69
N PHE A 195 10.35 -5.29 10.27
CA PHE A 195 10.09 -3.92 9.89
C PHE A 195 9.82 -3.04 11.11
N GLU A 196 10.14 -1.74 11.01
CA GLU A 196 9.83 -0.75 12.04
C GLU A 196 9.25 0.55 11.47
N HIS A 197 8.38 1.19 12.26
CA HIS A 197 7.85 2.52 11.98
C HIS A 197 7.78 3.35 13.26
N ASN A 198 8.27 4.59 13.21
CA ASN A 198 8.16 5.53 14.32
C ASN A 198 6.84 6.30 14.22
N LEU A 199 6.00 6.24 15.26
CA LEU A 199 4.69 6.88 15.27
C LEU A 199 4.86 8.40 15.48
N LYS A 200 4.74 9.19 14.41
CA LYS A 200 4.93 10.66 14.48
C LYS A 200 4.03 11.34 15.50
N LYS A 201 2.81 10.85 15.72
CA LYS A 201 1.84 11.39 16.68
C LYS A 201 2.21 11.11 18.14
N LYS A 202 3.12 10.17 18.41
CA LYS A 202 3.55 9.76 19.76
C LYS A 202 5.07 9.63 19.79
N GLU A 203 5.74 10.72 20.15
CA GLU A 203 7.20 10.75 20.19
C GLU A 203 7.78 9.66 21.10
N GLY A 204 8.79 8.93 20.60
CA GLY A 204 9.42 7.82 21.32
C GLY A 204 8.68 6.48 21.22
N LEU A 205 7.49 6.44 20.59
CA LEU A 205 6.77 5.21 20.29
C LEU A 205 7.09 4.73 18.87
N LYS A 206 7.40 3.45 18.74
CA LYS A 206 7.55 2.78 17.45
C LYS A 206 6.80 1.46 17.44
N GLU A 207 6.30 1.09 16.28
CA GLU A 207 5.79 -0.25 16.01
C GLU A 207 6.86 -1.05 15.28
N VAL A 208 6.96 -2.31 15.64
CA VAL A 208 7.86 -3.30 15.06
C VAL A 208 7.02 -4.47 14.62
N LYS A 209 7.11 -4.83 13.35
CA LYS A 209 6.46 -6.02 12.81
C LYS A 209 7.51 -7.05 12.46
N SER A 210 7.28 -8.30 12.85
CA SER A 210 8.13 -9.42 12.46
C SER A 210 7.28 -10.54 11.88
N PHE A 211 7.87 -11.26 10.93
CA PHE A 211 7.24 -12.31 10.16
C PHE A 211 8.14 -13.53 10.16
N PHE A 212 7.53 -14.70 10.26
CA PHE A 212 8.21 -15.97 10.03
C PHE A 212 7.21 -16.99 9.48
N VAL A 213 7.76 -17.94 8.74
CA VAL A 213 7.01 -19.10 8.24
C VAL A 213 7.49 -20.34 8.96
N LEU A 214 6.56 -21.25 9.29
CA LEU A 214 6.97 -22.55 9.81
C LEU A 214 7.54 -23.39 8.66
N PRO A 215 8.72 -24.02 8.80
CA PRO A 215 9.32 -24.80 7.71
C PRO A 215 8.41 -25.93 7.22
N ASP A 216 7.74 -26.61 8.15
CA ASP A 216 7.03 -27.87 7.91
C ASP A 216 5.50 -27.74 8.03
N ALA A 217 4.95 -26.52 7.97
CA ALA A 217 3.51 -26.29 8.06
C ALA A 217 3.05 -25.08 7.22
N PRO A 218 1.78 -25.05 6.75
CA PRO A 218 1.20 -23.92 6.02
C PRO A 218 0.87 -22.74 6.95
N VAL A 219 1.86 -22.26 7.70
CA VAL A 219 1.68 -21.22 8.72
C VAL A 219 2.61 -20.05 8.44
N LEU A 220 2.00 -18.88 8.28
CA LEU A 220 2.64 -17.57 8.32
C LEU A 220 2.22 -16.89 9.62
N CYS A 221 3.20 -16.43 10.39
CA CYS A 221 2.96 -15.69 11.61
C CYS A 221 3.43 -14.25 11.44
N GLN A 222 2.61 -13.30 11.91
CA GLN A 222 2.96 -11.90 12.06
C GLN A 222 2.87 -11.53 13.54
N PHE A 223 3.92 -10.91 14.07
CA PHE A 223 3.91 -10.31 15.40
C PHE A 223 4.09 -8.80 15.28
N SER A 224 3.25 -8.04 15.99
CA SER A 224 3.34 -6.58 16.09
C SER A 224 3.65 -6.19 17.53
N THR A 225 4.78 -5.52 17.73
CA THR A 225 5.29 -5.09 19.03
C THR A 225 5.40 -3.58 19.06
N PHE A 226 4.86 -2.94 20.10
CA PHE A 226 5.03 -1.52 20.35
C PHE A 226 6.17 -1.31 21.35
N GLU A 227 7.25 -0.68 20.89
CA GLU A 227 8.37 -0.29 21.75
C GLU A 227 8.26 1.20 22.10
N TYR A 228 8.24 1.51 23.40
CA TYR A 228 8.26 2.89 23.90
C TYR A 228 9.58 3.22 24.58
N LYS A 229 10.25 4.27 24.09
CA LYS A 229 11.43 4.87 24.73
C LYS A 229 11.18 6.36 24.98
N PRO A 230 10.81 6.76 26.21
CA PRO A 230 10.58 8.17 26.51
C PRO A 230 11.89 8.96 26.36
N LYS A 231 11.82 10.18 25.82
CA LYS A 231 12.94 11.12 25.90
C LYS A 231 13.20 11.46 27.37
N LYS A 232 14.46 11.38 27.82
CA LYS A 232 14.85 11.82 29.18
C LYS A 232 14.35 13.26 29.39
N PRO A 233 13.53 13.52 30.42
CA PRO A 233 13.01 14.87 30.65
C PRO A 233 14.18 15.82 30.95
N LYS A 234 14.26 16.94 30.21
CA LYS A 234 15.33 17.92 30.38
C LYS A 234 15.24 18.73 31.68
N LYS A 235 14.18 18.62 32.49
CA LYS A 235 14.07 19.17 33.86
C LYS A 235 12.88 18.54 34.62
N LYS A 236 13.06 18.42 35.95
CA LYS A 236 12.25 17.86 37.05
C LYS A 236 10.93 17.11 36.75
N LYS A 237 10.84 15.92 37.36
CA LYS A 237 9.70 15.00 37.55
C LYS A 237 8.31 15.68 37.46
N ARG A 238 7.73 15.74 36.26
CA ARG A 238 6.27 15.66 36.11
C ARG A 238 5.93 14.18 35.93
N LYS A 239 4.99 13.66 36.73
CA LYS A 239 4.41 12.33 36.50
C LYS A 239 4.05 12.22 35.02
N ILE A 240 4.68 11.29 34.30
CA ILE A 240 4.28 10.95 32.94
C ILE A 240 2.87 10.37 33.10
N PRO A 241 1.82 10.93 32.48
CA PRO A 241 0.50 10.35 32.55
C PRO A 241 0.60 8.92 32.01
N GLU A 242 0.10 7.94 32.77
CA GLU A 242 -0.16 6.61 32.22
C GLU A 242 -1.03 6.80 30.98
N THR A 243 -0.44 6.53 29.82
CA THR A 243 -1.15 6.63 28.56
C THR A 243 -1.52 5.20 28.19
N GLU A 244 -2.74 4.79 28.50
CA GLU A 244 -3.25 3.52 28.00
C GLU A 244 -3.24 3.54 26.47
N LEU A 245 -2.55 2.55 25.89
CA LEU A 245 -2.62 2.25 24.46
C LEU A 245 -3.56 1.06 24.32
N GLU A 246 -4.78 1.32 23.88
CA GLU A 246 -5.71 0.26 23.49
C GLU A 246 -5.28 -0.29 22.11
N TYR A 247 -4.75 -1.50 22.08
CA TYR A 247 -4.45 -2.24 20.85
C TYR A 247 -5.63 -3.14 20.51
N VAL A 248 -6.25 -2.90 19.35
CA VAL A 248 -7.38 -3.70 18.87
C VAL A 248 -6.97 -4.33 17.54
N PRO A 249 -6.47 -5.58 17.55
CA PRO A 249 -6.22 -6.31 16.31
C PRO A 249 -7.58 -6.58 15.65
N ARG A 250 -7.75 -6.17 14.40
CA ARG A 250 -8.95 -6.44 13.60
C ARG A 250 -8.56 -7.21 12.35
N ILE A 251 -8.71 -8.53 12.41
CA ILE A 251 -8.47 -9.38 11.25
C ILE A 251 -9.72 -9.33 10.37
N PHE A 252 -9.66 -8.60 9.26
CA PHE A 252 -10.69 -8.67 8.23
C PHE A 252 -10.34 -9.79 7.25
N PHE A 253 -11.13 -10.86 7.25
CA PHE A 253 -11.16 -11.81 6.14
C PHE A 253 -12.24 -11.35 5.17
N ALA A 254 -11.85 -10.91 3.98
CA ALA A 254 -12.78 -10.86 2.85
C ALA A 254 -12.71 -12.22 2.16
N ILE A 255 -13.56 -13.15 2.59
CA ILE A 255 -13.80 -14.40 1.86
C ILE A 255 -14.77 -14.04 0.73
N GLY A 256 -14.28 -14.00 -0.50
CA GLY A 256 -15.10 -13.76 -1.70
C GLY A 256 -14.98 -14.95 -2.63
N GLY A 257 -16.11 -15.59 -2.93
CA GLY A 257 -16.25 -16.54 -4.03
C GLY A 257 -16.20 -15.88 -5.40
#